data_AF-A0A939NER9-F1
#
_entry.id   AF-A0A939NER9-F1
#
_cell.length_a   1.000
_cell.length_b   1.000
_cell.length_c   1.000
_cell.angle_alpha   90.00
_cell.angle_beta   90.00
_cell.angle_gamma   90.00
#
_symmetry.space_group_name_H-M   'P 1'
#
loop_
_entity.id
_entity.type
_entity.pdbx_description
1 polymer ?
#
loop_
_entity_poly.entity_id
_entity_poly.type
_entity_poly.pdbx_seq_one_letter_code
_entity_poly.pdbx_strand_id
1 'polypeptide(L)'
;MYYGTINKTFSLNEEAKEILLSSQENACINLFSLDKNVAIDFNDSEQVLSISIPQKYMASTYSSWVSPEMRDYGIGVNFRLYD
;
A
#
# COMPACT_ATOMS: atom_id res chain seq x y z
N MET A 1 -20.48 -2.97 9.87
CA MET A 1 -19.96 -2.52 8.56
C MET A 1 -18.61 -1.88 8.85
N TYR A 2 -17.53 -2.58 8.54
CA TYR A 2 -16.16 -2.12 8.85
C TYR A 2 -15.62 -1.37 7.62
N TYR A 3 -15.16 -0.13 7.82
CA TYR A 3 -14.54 0.68 6.77
C TYR A 3 -13.03 0.71 6.99
N GLY A 4 -12.27 0.19 6.02
CA GLY A 4 -10.82 0.29 5.98
C GLY A 4 -10.38 1.17 4.82
N THR A 5 -9.62 2.23 5.10
CA THR A 5 -9.05 3.11 4.07
C THR A 5 -7.82 2.46 3.44
N ILE A 6 -7.99 1.82 2.29
CA ILE A 6 -6.94 1.11 1.53
C ILE A 6 -6.14 2.09 0.67
N ASN A 7 -5.59 3.17 1.24
CA ASN A 7 -4.89 4.18 0.43
C ASN A 7 -3.42 4.41 0.79
N LYS A 8 -2.83 3.61 1.70
CA LYS A 8 -1.39 3.75 2.05
C LYS A 8 -0.56 2.48 2.24
N THR A 9 -1.16 1.29 2.31
CA THR A 9 -0.41 0.11 2.83
C THR A 9 -0.04 -0.94 1.77
N PHE A 10 -0.73 -1.00 0.63
CA PHE A 10 -0.38 -1.93 -0.45
C PHE A 10 0.49 -1.22 -1.47
N SER A 11 1.71 -1.72 -1.65
CA SER A 11 2.59 -1.29 -2.75
C SER A 11 2.05 -1.82 -4.06
N LEU A 12 1.00 -1.20 -4.59
CA LEU A 12 0.42 -1.51 -5.89
C LEU A 12 1.22 -0.82 -7.01
N ASN A 13 1.32 -1.48 -8.17
CA ASN A 13 1.88 -0.87 -9.37
C ASN A 13 0.93 0.19 -9.97
N GLU A 14 1.39 0.95 -10.95
CA GLU A 14 0.59 2.04 -11.54
C GLU A 14 -0.65 1.52 -12.28
N GLU A 15 -0.55 0.39 -12.98
CA GLU A 15 -1.69 -0.26 -13.65
C GLU A 15 -2.84 -0.55 -12.67
N ALA A 16 -2.52 -1.14 -11.51
CA ALA A 16 -3.51 -1.44 -10.48
C ALA A 16 -4.11 -0.17 -9.89
N LYS A 17 -3.31 0.89 -9.69
CA LYS A 17 -3.81 2.17 -9.20
C LYS A 17 -4.79 2.80 -10.18
N GLU A 18 -4.49 2.81 -11.48
CA GLU A 18 -5.39 3.37 -12.50
C GLU A 18 -6.74 2.66 -12.53
N ILE A 19 -6.76 1.32 -12.47
CA ILE A 19 -7.99 0.52 -12.45
C ILE A 19 -8.80 0.82 -11.18
N LEU A 20 -8.15 0.89 -10.03
CA LEU A 20 -8.84 1.13 -8.75
C LEU A 20 -9.32 2.58 -8.61
N LEU A 21 -8.55 3.55 -9.08
CA LEU A 21 -8.88 4.98 -9.00
C LEU A 21 -9.95 5.40 -10.02
N SER A 22 -9.99 4.77 -11.19
CA SER A 22 -11.05 5.01 -12.19
C SER A 22 -12.44 4.52 -11.74
N SER A 23 -12.50 3.66 -10.72
CA SER A 23 -13.77 3.16 -10.15
C SER A 23 -14.40 4.06 -9.09
N GLN A 24 -13.87 5.28 -8.86
CA GLN A 24 -14.32 6.16 -7.78
C GLN A 24 -15.54 7.01 -8.13
N GLU A 25 -16.70 6.61 -7.62
CA GLU A 25 -17.79 7.56 -7.35
C GLU A 25 -18.06 7.79 -5.86
N ASN A 26 -17.64 6.91 -4.93
CA ASN A 26 -17.85 7.14 -3.49
C ASN A 26 -16.89 6.32 -2.61
N ALA A 27 -15.87 6.98 -2.02
CA ALA A 27 -15.03 6.66 -0.84
C ALA A 27 -14.47 5.24 -0.58
N CYS A 28 -15.05 4.16 -1.10
CA CYS A 28 -14.60 2.78 -0.96
C CYS A 28 -14.09 2.27 -2.31
N ILE A 29 -12.91 1.65 -2.30
CA ILE A 29 -12.30 1.05 -3.49
C ILE A 29 -12.78 -0.40 -3.60
N ASN A 30 -13.36 -0.78 -4.75
CA ASN A 30 -13.73 -2.15 -5.01
C ASN A 30 -12.52 -2.95 -5.51
N LEU A 31 -11.83 -3.70 -4.64
CA LEU A 31 -10.66 -4.49 -5.04
C LEU A 31 -10.98 -5.62 -6.03
N PHE A 32 -12.23 -6.09 -6.11
CA PHE A 32 -12.62 -7.12 -7.07
C PHE A 32 -12.63 -6.62 -8.52
N SER A 33 -12.60 -5.31 -8.75
CA SER A 33 -12.45 -4.76 -10.10
C SER A 33 -11.05 -4.97 -10.69
N LEU A 34 -10.06 -5.25 -9.84
CA LEU A 34 -8.66 -5.41 -10.25
C LEU A 34 -8.43 -6.71 -11.02
N ASP A 35 -8.87 -7.85 -10.47
CA ASP A 35 -8.71 -9.18 -11.06
C ASP A 35 -9.64 -10.19 -10.40
N LYS A 36 -10.09 -11.19 -11.16
CA LYS A 36 -10.94 -12.28 -10.66
C LYS A 36 -10.29 -13.13 -9.57
N ASN A 37 -8.96 -13.11 -9.48
CA ASN A 37 -8.17 -13.85 -8.50
C ASN A 37 -7.91 -13.04 -7.21
N VAL A 38 -8.49 -11.84 -7.08
CA VAL A 38 -8.51 -11.12 -5.81
C VAL A 38 -9.46 -11.82 -4.84
N ALA A 39 -9.00 -12.05 -3.62
CA ALA A 39 -9.82 -12.63 -2.56
C ALA A 39 -9.75 -11.76 -1.29
N ILE A 40 -10.90 -11.60 -0.64
CA ILE A 40 -11.03 -10.91 0.64
C ILE A 40 -11.81 -11.85 1.55
N ASP A 41 -11.23 -12.17 2.70
CA ASP A 41 -11.85 -13.02 3.71
C ASP A 41 -11.67 -12.40 5.10
N PHE A 42 -12.71 -12.47 5.91
CA PHE A 42 -12.69 -11.94 7.27
C PHE A 42 -13.03 -13.04 8.26
N ASN A 43 -12.04 -13.42 9.08
CA ASN A 43 -12.21 -14.33 10.18
C ASN A 43 -12.61 -13.53 11.44
N ASP A 44 -13.92 -13.49 11.73
CA ASP A 44 -14.46 -12.77 12.89
C ASP A 44 -14.00 -13.35 14.24
N SER A 45 -13.75 -14.66 14.29
CA SER A 45 -13.28 -15.32 15.52
C SER A 45 -11.87 -14.90 15.91
N GLU A 46 -11.02 -14.66 14.91
CA GLU A 46 -9.62 -14.22 15.10
C GLU A 46 -9.46 -12.70 14.94
N GLN A 47 -10.51 -12.00 14.49
CA GLN A 47 -10.48 -10.59 14.11
C GLN A 47 -9.42 -10.29 13.02
N VAL A 48 -9.26 -11.22 12.07
CA VAL A 48 -8.25 -11.14 10.99
C VAL A 48 -8.94 -10.85 9.65
N LEU A 49 -8.44 -9.83 8.94
CA LEU A 49 -8.80 -9.54 7.55
C LEU A 49 -7.68 -10.00 6.62
N SER A 50 -7.97 -11.00 5.80
CA SER A 50 -7.07 -11.55 4.79
C SER A 50 -7.38 -10.96 3.42
N ILE A 51 -6.40 -10.31 2.80
CA ILE A 51 -6.52 -9.74 1.45
C ILE A 51 -5.44 -10.37 0.58
N SER A 52 -5.86 -11.04 -0.49
CA SER A 52 -4.98 -11.71 -1.46
C SER A 52 -5.09 -11.00 -2.81
N ILE A 53 -3.95 -10.48 -3.29
CA ILE A 53 -3.84 -9.77 -4.58
C ILE A 53 -2.77 -10.48 -5.42
N PRO A 54 -3.00 -10.76 -6.72
CA PRO A 54 -1.99 -11.34 -7.58
C PRO A 54 -0.71 -10.51 -7.61
N GLN A 55 0.45 -11.16 -7.43
CA GLN A 55 1.75 -10.49 -7.34
C GLN A 55 2.06 -9.58 -8.54
N LYS A 56 1.52 -9.85 -9.73
CA LYS A 56 1.70 -8.99 -10.92
C LYS A 56 1.25 -7.53 -10.70
N TYR A 57 0.32 -7.29 -9.77
CA TYR A 57 -0.17 -5.97 -9.40
C TYR A 57 0.59 -5.31 -8.25
N MET A 58 1.55 -6.02 -7.65
CA MET A 58 2.41 -5.49 -6.61
C MET A 58 3.62 -4.81 -7.24
N ALA A 59 3.88 -3.57 -6.82
CA ALA A 59 5.14 -2.89 -7.10
C ALA A 59 6.29 -3.66 -6.46
N SER A 60 7.44 -3.68 -7.14
CA SER A 60 8.66 -4.29 -6.62
C SER A 60 9.18 -3.47 -5.43
N THR A 61 8.77 -3.85 -4.22
CA THR A 61 9.41 -3.37 -2.99
C THR A 61 10.73 -4.10 -2.85
N TYR A 62 11.84 -3.41 -3.15
CA TYR A 62 13.16 -3.89 -2.72
C TYR A 62 13.12 -4.12 -1.21
N SER A 63 13.79 -5.16 -0.72
CA SER A 63 13.83 -5.46 0.73
C SER A 63 14.39 -4.30 1.57
N SER A 64 15.16 -3.41 0.95
CA SER A 64 15.72 -2.19 1.54
C SER A 64 14.88 -0.92 1.30
N TRP A 65 13.69 -1.02 0.70
CA TRP A 65 12.86 0.14 0.39
C TRP A 65 12.28 0.74 1.67
N VAL A 66 12.69 1.98 1.96
CA VAL A 66 12.11 2.82 3.02
C VAL A 66 11.32 3.93 2.36
N SER A 67 10.05 4.07 2.76
CA SER A 67 9.16 5.10 2.24
C SER A 67 9.76 6.50 2.45
N PRO A 68 9.72 7.43 1.47
CA PRO A 68 10.35 8.74 1.57
C PRO A 68 9.99 9.52 2.83
N GLU A 69 8.74 9.46 3.28
CA GLU A 69 8.26 10.13 4.50
C GLU A 69 8.82 9.55 5.81
N MET A 70 9.37 8.32 5.77
CA MET A 70 10.04 7.70 6.92
C MET A 70 11.55 7.97 6.93
N ARG A 71 12.08 8.64 5.90
CA ARG A 71 13.51 8.96 5.83
C ARG A 71 13.78 10.20 6.68
N ASP A 72 14.63 10.05 7.68
CA ASP A 72 15.13 11.19 8.44
C ASP A 72 16.12 11.98 7.60
N TYR A 73 15.84 13.26 7.38
CA TYR A 73 16.72 14.18 6.66
C TYR A 73 17.84 14.75 7.55
N GLY A 74 17.86 14.33 8.82
CA GLY A 74 18.79 14.81 9.83
C GLY A 74 18.45 16.20 10.31
N ILE A 75 19.24 16.68 11.27
CA ILE A 75 19.19 18.05 11.78
C ILE A 75 20.33 18.86 11.18
N GLY A 76 20.09 20.13 10.84
CA GLY A 76 21.13 21.01 10.29
C GLY A 76 22.24 21.25 11.30
N VAL A 77 23.41 20.65 11.07
CA VAL A 77 24.59 20.79 11.93
C VAL A 77 25.82 21.15 11.10
N ASN A 78 26.74 21.91 11.71
CA ASN A 78 27.97 22.33 11.08
C ASN A 78 29.11 21.45 11.59
N PHE A 79 29.69 20.62 10.71
CA PHE A 79 30.82 19.75 11.05
C PHE A 79 32.12 20.39 10.57
N ARG A 80 33.08 20.57 11.48
CA ARG A 80 34.46 20.88 11.14
C ARG A 80 35.32 19.65 11.40
N LEU A 81 35.89 19.12 10.33
CA LEU A 81 36.87 18.03 10.40
C LEU A 81 38.27 18.64 10.48
N TYR A 82 39.11 18.08 11.33
CA TYR A 82 40.56 18.31 11.33
C TYR A 82 41.22 17.01 10.86
N ASP A 83 42.38 17.13 10.22
CA ASP A 83 43.14 15.98 9.70
C ASP A 83 43.64 15.03 10.80
#